data_AF-A0A6C0GFR7-F1
#
_entry.id   AF-A0A6C0GFR7-F1
#
_cell.length_a   1.000
_cell.length_b   1.000
_cell.length_c   1.000
_cell.angle_alpha   90.00
_cell.angle_beta   90.00
_cell.angle_gamma   90.00
#
_symmetry.space_group_name_H-M   'P 1'
#
loop_
_entity.id
_entity.type
_entity.pdbx_description
1 polymer ?
#
loop_
_entity_poly.entity_id
_entity_poly.type
_entity_poly.pdbx_seq_one_letter_code
_entity_poly.pdbx_strand_id
1 'polypeptide(L)'
;MIKHLVDLRDFCYVMLKKRWGEAYAEQGYAFRFIVFHCGYYIAFWTLIAILQYKAGIPVSPIVKDNFIIKVLCGFLAFLPYYFLMKYLLRRIESIPIDKNMSDEKYKLLMRKSILTLAIEFRLNGTHPLGLG
;
A
#
# COMPACT_ATOMS: atom_id res chain seq x y z
N MET A 1 -16.90 -0.62 -1.69
CA MET A 1 -15.54 -1.21 -1.79
C MET A 1 -14.93 -1.02 -3.19
N ILE A 2 -15.53 -1.55 -4.26
CA ILE A 2 -15.00 -1.43 -5.65
C ILE A 2 -14.80 0.03 -6.09
N LYS A 3 -15.74 0.93 -5.76
CA LYS A 3 -15.64 2.36 -6.11
C LYS A 3 -14.36 3.03 -5.59
N HIS A 4 -13.92 2.69 -4.38
CA HIS A 4 -12.67 3.26 -3.82
C HIS A 4 -11.43 2.76 -4.56
N LEU A 5 -11.43 1.49 -5.00
CA LEU A 5 -10.34 0.93 -5.79
C LEU A 5 -10.27 1.60 -7.16
N VAL A 6 -11.42 1.81 -7.80
CA VAL A 6 -11.52 2.53 -9.08
C VAL A 6 -11.07 3.98 -8.92
N ASP A 7 -11.57 4.70 -7.90
CA ASP A 7 -11.17 6.08 -7.65
C ASP A 7 -9.66 6.22 -7.39
N LEU A 8 -9.06 5.28 -6.65
CA LEU A 8 -7.62 5.29 -6.40
C LEU A 8 -6.81 4.97 -7.67
N ARG A 9 -7.27 4.01 -8.49
CA ARG A 9 -6.65 3.69 -9.79
C ARG A 9 -6.68 4.91 -10.71
N ASP A 10 -7.83 5.55 -10.86
CA ASP A 10 -8.01 6.72 -11.72
C ASP A 10 -7.18 7.89 -11.20
N PHE A 11 -7.11 8.07 -9.88
CA PHE A 11 -6.21 9.05 -9.27
C PHE A 11 -4.74 8.77 -9.58
N CYS A 12 -4.29 7.51 -9.48
CA CYS A 12 -2.91 7.13 -9.83
C CYS A 12 -2.59 7.45 -11.29
N TYR A 13 -3.54 7.16 -12.19
CA TYR A 13 -3.43 7.48 -13.60
C TYR A 13 -3.33 8.99 -13.83
N VAL A 14 -4.30 9.78 -13.33
CA VAL A 14 -4.36 11.23 -13.53
C VAL A 14 -3.15 11.93 -12.91
N MET A 15 -2.69 11.48 -11.74
CA MET A 15 -1.48 11.99 -11.10
C MET A 15 -0.24 11.74 -11.96
N LEU A 16 -0.10 10.57 -12.58
CA LEU A 16 1.00 10.27 -13.49
C LEU A 16 0.89 11.08 -14.78
N LYS A 17 -0.31 11.16 -15.36
CA LYS A 17 -0.58 11.97 -16.56
C LYS A 17 -0.20 13.43 -16.36
N LYS A 18 -0.57 14.03 -15.23
CA LYS A 18 -0.24 15.42 -14.88
C LYS A 18 1.27 15.66 -14.71
N ARG A 19 2.06 14.64 -14.35
CA ARG A 19 3.51 14.79 -14.08
C ARG A 19 4.42 14.36 -15.24
N TRP A 20 4.04 13.31 -15.97
CA TRP A 20 4.91 12.60 -16.93
C TRP A 20 4.22 12.35 -18.28
N GLY A 21 3.00 12.86 -18.48
CA GLY A 21 2.24 12.66 -19.72
C GLY A 21 1.50 11.31 -19.77
N GLU A 22 0.73 11.14 -20.85
CA GLU A 22 -0.24 10.05 -20.99
C GLU A 22 0.43 8.69 -21.22
N ALA A 23 1.46 8.62 -22.06
CA ALA A 23 2.17 7.38 -22.36
C ALA A 23 2.76 6.72 -21.10
N TYR A 24 3.33 7.53 -20.20
CA TYR A 24 3.85 7.03 -18.92
C TYR A 24 2.72 6.63 -17.97
N ALA A 25 1.60 7.37 -17.98
CA ALA A 25 0.46 7.07 -17.13
C ALA A 25 -0.13 5.69 -17.44
N GLU A 26 -0.28 5.33 -18.72
CA GLU A 26 -0.83 4.04 -19.15
C GLU A 26 0.03 2.85 -18.71
N GLN A 27 1.36 3.01 -18.66
CA GLN A 27 2.27 1.96 -18.23
C GLN A 27 2.47 1.92 -16.70
N GLY A 28 2.40 3.08 -16.04
CA GLY A 28 2.83 3.24 -14.65
C GLY A 28 1.72 3.21 -13.60
N TYR A 29 0.44 3.41 -13.98
CA TYR A 29 -0.64 3.57 -12.99
C TYR A 29 -0.86 2.30 -12.16
N ALA A 30 -0.74 1.13 -12.78
CA ALA A 30 -0.92 -0.18 -12.14
C ALA A 30 0.13 -0.41 -11.03
N PHE A 31 1.39 -0.14 -11.34
CA PHE A 31 2.47 -0.23 -10.37
C PHE A 31 2.22 0.72 -9.19
N ARG A 32 1.84 1.97 -9.48
CA ARG A 32 1.60 2.97 -8.44
C ARG A 32 0.40 2.63 -7.56
N PHE A 33 -0.64 2.05 -8.14
CA PHE A 33 -1.79 1.53 -7.42
C PHE A 33 -1.40 0.42 -6.43
N ILE A 34 -0.54 -0.51 -6.85
CA ILE A 34 0.00 -1.58 -5.99
C ILE A 34 0.84 -0.99 -4.87
N VAL A 35 1.72 -0.01 -5.16
CA VAL A 35 2.57 0.64 -4.13
C VAL A 35 1.72 1.29 -3.04
N PHE A 36 0.66 2.02 -3.39
CA PHE A 36 -0.26 2.59 -2.39
C PHE A 36 -0.88 1.52 -1.50
N HIS A 37 -1.29 0.40 -2.09
CA HIS A 37 -1.86 -0.72 -1.36
C HIS A 37 -0.83 -1.42 -0.46
N CYS A 38 0.41 -1.59 -0.93
CA CYS A 38 1.51 -2.10 -0.11
C CYS A 38 1.73 -1.25 1.16
N GLY A 39 1.56 0.07 1.09
CA GLY A 39 1.60 0.96 2.26
C GLY A 39 0.57 0.56 3.34
N TYR A 40 -0.69 0.39 2.95
CA TYR A 40 -1.75 -0.10 3.85
C TYR A 40 -1.44 -1.47 4.44
N TYR A 41 -0.88 -2.38 3.63
CA TYR A 41 -0.50 -3.71 4.08
C TYR A 41 0.60 -3.65 5.16
N ILE A 42 1.64 -2.84 4.94
CA ILE A 42 2.71 -2.64 5.93
C ILE A 42 2.13 -2.05 7.21
N ALA A 43 1.29 -1.00 7.12
CA ALA A 43 0.66 -0.39 8.29
C ALA A 43 -0.19 -1.38 9.09
N PHE A 44 -0.92 -2.27 8.41
CA PHE A 44 -1.69 -3.33 9.06
C PHE A 44 -0.80 -4.32 9.83
N TRP A 45 0.31 -4.77 9.24
CA TRP A 45 1.27 -5.63 9.95
C TRP A 45 1.98 -4.93 11.09
N THR A 46 2.34 -3.66 10.93
CA THR A 46 2.89 -2.84 12.02
C THR A 46 1.90 -2.75 13.19
N LEU A 47 0.60 -2.55 12.91
CA LEU A 47 -0.42 -2.54 13.95
C LEU A 47 -0.54 -3.88 14.67
N ILE A 48 -0.55 -5.00 13.92
CA ILE A 48 -0.54 -6.35 14.52
C ILE A 48 0.68 -6.54 15.41
N ALA A 49 1.87 -6.14 14.95
CA ALA A 49 3.10 -6.25 15.72
C ALA A 49 3.03 -5.45 17.03
N ILE A 50 2.49 -4.23 16.99
CA ILE A 50 2.27 -3.40 18.19
C ILE A 50 1.30 -4.09 19.16
N LEU A 51 0.20 -4.64 18.66
CA LEU A 51 -0.79 -5.36 19.50
C LEU A 51 -0.18 -6.62 20.12
N GLN A 52 0.58 -7.40 19.34
CA GLN A 52 1.28 -8.59 19.81
C GLN A 52 2.26 -8.25 20.93
N TYR A 53 3.04 -7.17 20.75
CA TYR A 53 3.96 -6.66 21.76
C TYR A 53 3.23 -6.26 23.05
N LYS A 54 2.14 -5.48 22.92
CA LYS A 54 1.34 -5.04 24.08
C LYS A 54 0.64 -6.20 24.80
N ALA A 55 0.28 -7.26 24.08
CA ALA A 55 -0.34 -8.45 24.65
C ALA A 55 0.68 -9.39 25.31
N GLY A 56 1.98 -9.09 25.24
CA GLY A 56 3.04 -9.95 25.79
C GLY A 56 3.19 -11.29 25.06
N ILE A 57 2.68 -11.39 23.82
CA ILE A 57 2.76 -12.63 23.04
C ILE A 57 4.17 -12.75 22.48
N PRO A 58 4.95 -13.78 22.89
CA PRO A 58 6.33 -13.90 22.46
C PRO A 58 6.41 -14.16 20.95
N VAL A 59 7.35 -13.50 20.29
CA VAL A 59 7.72 -13.85 18.91
C VAL A 59 8.53 -15.15 18.97
N SER A 60 8.25 -16.08 18.06
CA SER A 60 8.99 -17.35 17.97
C SER A 60 10.51 -17.09 17.92
N PRO A 61 11.33 -17.74 18.76
CA PRO A 61 12.78 -17.55 18.78
C PRO A 61 13.43 -17.80 17.42
N ILE A 62 12.91 -18.77 16.66
CA ILE A 62 13.36 -19.11 15.30
C ILE A 62 13.26 -17.90 14.36
N VAL A 63 12.16 -17.15 14.47
CA VAL A 63 11.95 -15.93 13.70
C VAL A 63 12.79 -14.79 14.28
N LYS A 64 13.02 -14.73 15.60
CA LYS A 64 13.81 -13.67 16.22
C LYS A 64 15.30 -13.73 15.86
N ASP A 65 15.89 -14.91 15.78
CA ASP A 65 17.34 -15.08 15.73
C ASP A 65 17.88 -15.32 14.31
N ASN A 66 17.04 -15.72 13.36
CA ASN A 66 17.47 -16.02 11.99
C ASN A 66 16.92 -15.01 10.96
N PHE A 67 17.81 -14.16 10.44
CA PHE A 67 17.47 -13.13 9.44
C PHE A 67 16.85 -13.71 8.17
N ILE A 68 17.36 -14.85 7.67
CA ILE A 68 16.85 -15.49 6.45
C ILE A 68 15.40 -15.92 6.67
N ILE A 69 15.11 -16.50 7.84
CA ILE A 69 13.74 -16.92 8.20
C ILE A 69 12.82 -15.69 8.32
N LYS A 70 13.28 -14.56 8.91
CA LYS A 70 12.48 -13.31 8.94
C LYS A 70 12.07 -12.86 7.54
N VAL A 71 13.03 -12.80 6.62
CA VAL A 71 12.79 -12.37 5.24
C VAL A 71 11.85 -13.34 4.54
N LEU A 72 12.04 -14.66 4.71
CA LEU A 72 11.17 -15.68 4.15
C LEU A 72 9.74 -15.57 4.67
N CYS A 73 9.54 -15.41 5.98
CA CYS A 73 8.23 -15.21 6.59
C CYS A 73 7.55 -13.94 6.05
N GLY A 74 8.29 -12.84 5.93
CA GLY A 74 7.77 -11.59 5.34
C GLY A 74 7.34 -11.77 3.88
N PHE A 75 8.16 -12.46 3.08
CA PHE A 75 7.84 -12.75 1.68
C PHE A 75 6.61 -13.67 1.55
N LEU A 76 6.55 -14.75 2.33
CA LEU A 76 5.42 -15.67 2.34
C LEU A 76 4.12 -14.99 2.79
N ALA A 77 4.19 -14.09 3.77
CA ALA A 77 3.04 -13.28 4.19
C ALA A 77 2.59 -12.32 3.08
N PHE A 78 3.53 -11.70 2.36
CA PHE A 78 3.24 -10.76 1.27
C PHE A 78 2.65 -11.43 0.02
N LEU A 79 3.00 -12.70 -0.23
CA LEU A 79 2.64 -13.37 -1.47
C LEU A 79 1.11 -13.47 -1.70
N PRO A 80 0.27 -13.92 -0.74
CA PRO A 80 -1.18 -13.87 -0.88
C PRO A 80 -1.71 -12.47 -1.15
N TYR A 81 -1.14 -11.47 -0.50
CA TYR A 81 -1.54 -10.08 -0.66
C TYR A 81 -1.25 -9.57 -2.08
N TYR A 82 -0.06 -9.87 -2.61
CA TYR A 82 0.31 -9.53 -3.98
C TYR A 82 -0.66 -10.14 -5.00
N PHE A 83 -0.99 -11.43 -4.86
CA PHE A 83 -1.96 -12.08 -5.74
C PHE A 83 -3.36 -11.49 -5.62
N LEU A 84 -3.80 -11.15 -4.40
CA LEU A 84 -5.08 -10.46 -4.18
C LEU A 84 -5.10 -9.11 -4.90
N MET A 85 -4.05 -8.30 -4.78
CA MET A 85 -3.98 -7.00 -5.46
C MET A 85 -3.97 -7.14 -6.98
N LYS A 86 -3.22 -8.11 -7.52
CA LYS A 86 -3.22 -8.40 -8.96
C LYS A 86 -4.60 -8.84 -9.46
N TYR A 87 -5.29 -9.66 -8.68
CA TYR A 87 -6.67 -10.07 -8.98
C TYR A 87 -7.63 -8.88 -8.96
N LEU A 88 -7.57 -8.03 -7.93
CA LEU A 88 -8.41 -6.84 -7.82
C LEU A 88 -8.16 -5.86 -8.97
N LEU A 89 -6.89 -5.65 -9.35
CA LEU A 89 -6.53 -4.79 -10.47
C LEU A 89 -7.16 -5.30 -11.78
N ARG A 90 -7.02 -6.59 -12.08
CA ARG A 90 -7.68 -7.21 -13.25
C ARG A 90 -9.20 -7.06 -13.23
N ARG A 91 -9.81 -7.15 -12.06
CA ARG A 91 -11.27 -6.99 -11.92
C ARG A 91 -11.73 -5.56 -12.18
N ILE A 92 -10.92 -4.56 -11.86
CA ILE A 92 -11.27 -3.15 -12.12
C ILE A 92 -10.81 -2.68 -13.50
N GLU A 93 -9.84 -3.34 -14.15
CA GLU A 93 -9.37 -3.00 -15.50
C GLU A 93 -10.49 -2.97 -16.56
N SER A 94 -11.55 -3.76 -16.38
CA SER A 94 -12.71 -3.72 -17.29
C SER A 94 -13.51 -2.41 -17.22
N ILE A 95 -13.33 -1.61 -16.17
CA ILE A 95 -13.99 -0.32 -16.00
C ILE A 95 -13.10 0.74 -16.66
N PRO A 96 -13.62 1.57 -17.59
CA PRO A 96 -12.81 2.60 -18.24
C PRO A 96 -12.20 3.56 -17.20
N ILE A 97 -10.97 4.00 -17.45
CA ILE A 97 -10.28 4.98 -16.59
C ILE A 97 -10.89 6.36 -16.84
N ASP A 98 -11.30 7.04 -15.77
CA ASP A 98 -11.67 8.45 -15.84
C ASP A 98 -10.42 9.32 -16.06
N LYS A 99 -10.06 9.53 -17.34
CA LYS A 99 -8.92 10.35 -17.74
C LYS A 99 -9.11 11.85 -17.45
N ASN A 100 -10.35 12.28 -17.19
CA ASN A 100 -10.76 13.68 -17.04
C ASN A 100 -11.33 13.96 -15.64
N MET A 101 -10.73 13.36 -14.62
CA MET A 101 -11.10 13.59 -13.23
C MET A 101 -11.13 15.08 -12.90
N SER A 102 -12.23 15.55 -12.30
CA SER A 102 -12.37 16.94 -11.88
C SER A 102 -11.29 17.35 -10.87
N ASP A 103 -10.87 18.61 -10.91
CA ASP A 103 -9.82 19.11 -10.02
C ASP A 103 -10.22 19.03 -8.54
N GLU A 104 -11.50 19.16 -8.21
CA GLU A 104 -11.99 18.98 -6.85
C GLU A 104 -11.79 17.53 -6.36
N LYS A 105 -12.19 16.56 -7.18
CA LYS A 105 -12.02 15.13 -6.87
C LYS A 105 -10.53 14.78 -6.76
N TYR A 106 -9.71 15.33 -7.65
CA TYR A 106 -8.25 15.17 -7.61
C TYR A 106 -7.65 15.72 -6.31
N LYS A 107 -7.99 16.96 -5.92
CA LYS A 107 -7.51 17.57 -4.67
C LYS A 107 -7.93 16.77 -3.43
N LEU A 108 -9.16 16.26 -3.40
CA LEU A 108 -9.66 15.42 -2.32
C LEU A 108 -8.85 14.11 -2.19
N LEU A 109 -8.66 13.40 -3.31
CA LEU A 109 -7.92 12.13 -3.32
C LEU A 109 -6.43 12.34 -3.03
N MET A 110 -5.85 13.45 -3.47
CA MET A 110 -4.48 13.83 -3.13
C MET A 110 -4.32 14.05 -1.62
N ARG A 111 -5.24 14.79 -0.98
CA ARG A 111 -5.22 14.98 0.49
C ARG A 111 -5.35 13.66 1.23
N LYS A 112 -6.26 12.78 0.81
CA LYS A 112 -6.42 11.43 1.40
C LYS A 112 -5.17 10.57 1.25
N SER A 113 -4.52 10.65 0.09
CA SER A 113 -3.28 9.92 -0.18
C SER A 113 -2.13 10.43 0.69
N ILE A 114 -1.97 11.76 0.82
CA ILE A 114 -0.97 12.38 1.70
C ILE A 114 -1.24 12.00 3.16
N LEU A 115 -2.49 12.06 3.62
CA LEU A 115 -2.84 11.68 4.98
C LEU A 115 -2.51 10.21 5.26
N THR A 116 -2.81 9.33 4.31
CA THR A 116 -2.48 7.90 4.41
C THR A 116 -0.97 7.71 4.53
N LEU A 117 -0.19 8.32 3.64
CA LEU A 117 1.28 8.26 3.68
C LEU A 117 1.85 8.84 4.98
N ALA A 118 1.26 9.91 5.50
CA ALA A 118 1.67 10.51 6.77
C ALA A 118 1.39 9.58 7.97
N ILE A 119 0.24 8.89 7.97
CA ILE A 119 -0.09 7.87 8.98
C ILE A 119 0.89 6.70 8.88
N GLU A 120 1.14 6.19 7.68
CA GLU A 120 2.12 5.11 7.45
C GLU A 120 3.51 5.50 7.95
N PHE A 121 4.00 6.68 7.57
CA PHE A 121 5.29 7.18 8.02
C PHE A 121 5.35 7.35 9.53
N ARG A 122 4.27 7.86 10.16
CA ARG A 122 4.20 8.00 11.60
C ARG A 122 4.23 6.65 12.30
N LEU A 123 3.39 5.69 11.89
CA LEU A 123 3.32 4.36 12.48
C LEU A 123 4.65 3.62 12.37
N ASN A 124 5.31 3.71 11.22
CA ASN A 124 6.60 3.06 10.97
C ASN A 124 7.77 3.83 11.61
N GLY A 125 7.67 5.16 11.75
CA GLY A 125 8.69 6.01 12.37
C GLY A 125 8.63 6.06 13.90
N THR A 126 7.51 5.69 14.53
CA THR A 126 7.37 5.66 16.00
C THR A 126 7.97 4.42 16.67
N HIS A 127 8.61 3.51 15.92
CA HIS A 127 9.49 2.52 16.51
C HIS A 127 10.93 3.07 16.52
N PRO A 128 11.48 3.51 17.66
CA PRO A 128 12.90 3.32 17.85
C PRO A 128 13.09 1.80 17.76
N LEU A 129 13.87 1.35 16.80
CA LEU A 129 14.57 0.07 16.91
C LEU A 129 15.48 0.21 18.13
N GLY A 130 14.90 0.00 19.32
CA GLY A 130 15.62 -0.31 20.53
C GLY A 130 16.28 -1.67 20.33
N LEU A 131 17.38 -1.67 19.58
CA LEU A 131 18.47 -2.59 19.81
C LEU A 131 19.05 -2.20 21.17
N GLY A 132 18.58 -2.90 22.20
CA GLY A 132 19.04 -2.86 23.57
C GLY A 132 18.70 -4.19 24.21
#